data_AF-A0A6M0AXD6-F1
#
_entry.id   AF-A0A6M0AXD6-F1
#
_cell.length_a   1.000
_cell.length_b   1.000
_cell.length_c   1.000
_cell.angle_alpha   90.00
_cell.angle_beta   90.00
_cell.angle_gamma   90.00
#
_symmetry.space_group_name_H-M   'P 1'
#
loop_
_entity.id
_entity.type
_entity.pdbx_description
1 polymer ?
#
loop_
_entity_poly.entity_id
_entity_poly.type
_entity_poly.pdbx_seq_one_letter_code
_entity_poly.pdbx_strand_id
1 'polypeptide(L)'
;MQQFDKARTEYLLAVKGDVPEAYNNLARLLIKKKEYPQAVALLNQGILQASKQDSFPDVKYSLFKNLGWARFQQGRDTEAEQALKAATGIASNPDVAKYIKNQGSAHCLLAQVLQRQKNPEAIQQWQQCCQLGSTLNPDEDTWLHLAHKNLKKGGQSCKKNLGF
;
A
#
# COMPACT_ATOMS: atom_id res chain seq x y z
N MET A 1 -8.64 22.89 0.30
CA MET A 1 -8.47 22.77 1.76
C MET A 1 -9.76 22.34 2.46
N GLN A 2 -10.90 23.02 2.24
CA GLN A 2 -12.17 22.73 2.93
C GLN A 2 -12.70 21.27 2.85
N GLN A 3 -12.54 20.56 1.72
CA GLN A 3 -12.97 19.15 1.60
C GLN A 3 -12.07 18.18 2.39
N PHE A 4 -10.78 18.49 2.53
CA PHE A 4 -9.85 17.68 3.31
C PHE A 4 -10.18 17.73 4.81
N ASP A 5 -10.58 18.90 5.30
CA ASP A 5 -10.94 19.07 6.71
C ASP A 5 -12.27 18.38 7.04
N LYS A 6 -13.22 18.37 6.09
CA LYS A 6 -14.46 17.59 6.21
C LYS A 6 -14.18 16.08 6.23
N ALA A 7 -13.45 15.55 5.24
CA ALA A 7 -13.10 14.13 5.20
C ALA A 7 -12.33 13.68 6.45
N ARG A 8 -11.40 14.50 6.94
CA ARG A 8 -10.69 14.24 8.20
C ARG A 8 -11.65 14.14 9.39
N THR A 9 -12.61 15.06 9.50
CA THR A 9 -13.59 15.07 10.58
C THR A 9 -14.46 13.82 10.57
N GLU A 10 -14.96 13.42 9.41
CA GLU A 10 -15.73 12.17 9.26
C GLU A 10 -14.91 10.94 9.65
N TYR A 11 -13.64 10.85 9.21
CA TYR A 11 -12.79 9.75 9.62
C TYR A 11 -12.51 9.73 11.12
N LEU A 12 -12.38 10.90 11.76
CA LEU A 12 -12.23 10.96 13.22
C LEU A 12 -13.47 10.45 13.95
N LEU A 13 -14.67 10.72 13.44
CA LEU A 13 -15.91 10.17 13.99
C LEU A 13 -15.99 8.66 13.80
N ALA A 14 -15.67 8.16 12.60
CA ALA A 14 -15.69 6.72 12.32
C ALA A 14 -14.59 5.93 13.05
N VAL A 15 -13.42 6.55 13.30
CA VAL A 15 -12.37 5.99 14.17
C VAL A 15 -12.86 5.85 15.61
N LYS A 16 -13.65 6.80 16.13
CA LYS A 16 -14.29 6.64 17.46
C LYS A 16 -15.28 5.47 17.49
N GLY A 17 -15.88 5.12 16.35
CA GLY A 17 -16.72 3.94 16.18
C GLY A 17 -15.96 2.67 15.81
N ASP A 18 -14.63 2.67 15.89
CA ASP A 18 -13.75 1.55 15.58
C ASP A 18 -13.87 0.99 14.14
N VAL A 19 -14.29 1.81 13.17
CA VAL A 19 -14.43 1.39 11.75
C VAL A 19 -13.04 1.22 11.09
N PRO A 20 -12.62 0.00 10.71
CA PRO A 20 -11.25 -0.25 10.23
C PRO A 20 -10.84 0.55 8.97
N GLU A 21 -11.77 0.76 8.03
CA GLU A 21 -11.54 1.55 6.82
C GLU A 21 -11.25 3.02 7.14
N ALA A 22 -11.82 3.55 8.22
CA ALA A 22 -11.60 4.92 8.64
C ALA A 22 -10.17 5.15 9.15
N TYR A 23 -9.61 4.20 9.90
CA TYR A 23 -8.21 4.20 10.31
C TYR A 23 -7.29 4.27 9.08
N ASN A 24 -7.55 3.42 8.07
CA ASN A 24 -6.78 3.39 6.83
C ASN A 24 -6.83 4.72 6.07
N ASN A 25 -8.03 5.28 5.91
CA ASN A 25 -8.23 6.50 5.14
C ASN A 25 -7.61 7.72 5.82
N LEU A 26 -7.78 7.85 7.14
CA LEU A 26 -7.14 8.91 7.92
C LEU A 26 -5.62 8.78 7.88
N ALA A 27 -5.09 7.57 8.07
CA ALA A 27 -3.65 7.34 8.00
C ALA A 27 -3.07 7.68 6.63
N ARG A 28 -3.76 7.36 5.53
CA ARG A 28 -3.32 7.77 4.18
C ARG A 28 -3.20 9.29 4.05
N LEU A 29 -4.15 10.05 4.60
CA LEU A 29 -4.06 11.52 4.62
C LEU A 29 -2.84 12.00 5.40
N LEU A 30 -2.56 11.39 6.56
CA LEU A 30 -1.40 11.73 7.38
C LEU A 30 -0.08 11.37 6.67
N ILE A 31 0.00 10.24 5.97
CA ILE A 31 1.15 9.89 5.13
C ILE A 31 1.40 10.98 4.08
N LYS A 32 0.34 11.47 3.42
CA LYS A 32 0.45 12.56 2.43
C LYS A 32 0.91 13.88 3.04
N LYS A 33 0.56 14.15 4.31
CA LYS A 33 1.05 15.28 5.08
C LYS A 33 2.44 15.07 5.70
N LYS A 34 3.05 13.90 5.49
CA LYS A 34 4.33 13.48 6.08
C LYS A 34 4.29 13.30 7.61
N GLU A 35 3.09 13.15 8.17
CA GLU A 35 2.83 12.87 9.59
C GLU A 35 2.92 11.35 9.84
N TYR A 36 4.08 10.76 9.55
CA TYR A 36 4.25 9.30 9.53
C TYR A 36 4.05 8.62 10.90
N PRO A 37 4.55 9.16 12.04
CA PRO A 37 4.31 8.54 13.34
C PRO A 37 2.82 8.40 13.68
N GLN A 38 2.02 9.44 13.39
CA GLN A 38 0.57 9.43 13.62
C GLN A 38 -0.13 8.46 12.68
N ALA A 39 0.29 8.39 11.42
CA ALA A 39 -0.23 7.41 10.46
C ALA A 39 0.00 5.97 10.95
N VAL A 40 1.22 5.65 11.41
CA VAL A 40 1.55 4.31 11.93
C VAL A 40 0.67 3.95 13.13
N ALA A 41 0.49 4.87 14.07
CA ALA A 41 -0.34 4.61 15.25
C ALA A 41 -1.77 4.22 14.86
N LEU A 42 -2.38 4.97 13.94
CA LEU A 42 -3.72 4.66 13.42
C LEU A 42 -3.76 3.35 12.65
N LEU A 43 -2.75 3.05 11.84
CA LEU A 43 -2.72 1.82 11.04
C LEU A 43 -2.63 0.58 11.94
N ASN A 44 -1.82 0.63 13.00
CA ASN A 44 -1.75 -0.45 13.99
C ASN A 44 -3.09 -0.65 14.71
N GLN A 45 -3.77 0.42 15.09
CA GLN A 45 -5.13 0.34 15.66
C GLN A 45 -6.13 -0.23 14.66
N GLY A 46 -6.11 0.24 13.40
CA GLY A 46 -6.97 -0.27 12.35
C GLY A 46 -6.77 -1.77 12.06
N ILE A 47 -5.52 -2.25 12.09
CA ILE A 47 -5.21 -3.70 11.95
C ILE A 47 -5.80 -4.48 13.12
N LEU A 48 -5.66 -3.99 14.36
CA LEU A 48 -6.25 -4.63 15.53
C LEU A 48 -7.78 -4.72 15.40
N GLN A 49 -8.44 -3.63 14.98
CA GLN A 49 -9.88 -3.62 14.82
C GLN A 49 -10.35 -4.50 13.65
N ALA A 50 -9.63 -4.49 12.52
CA ALA A 50 -9.92 -5.36 11.39
C ALA A 50 -9.84 -6.86 11.75
N SER A 51 -8.93 -7.23 12.65
CA SER A 51 -8.83 -8.59 13.16
C SER A 51 -9.97 -8.93 14.12
N LYS A 52 -10.34 -8.02 15.02
CA LYS A 52 -11.46 -8.22 15.97
C LYS A 52 -12.81 -8.37 15.28
N GLN A 53 -13.02 -7.63 14.19
CA GLN A 53 -14.28 -7.57 13.47
C GLN A 53 -14.35 -8.56 12.28
N ASP A 54 -13.30 -9.36 12.10
CA ASP A 54 -13.09 -10.21 10.93
C ASP A 54 -13.38 -9.50 9.59
N SER A 55 -12.82 -8.30 9.45
CA SER A 55 -13.07 -7.47 8.27
C SER A 55 -12.58 -8.13 6.98
N PHE A 56 -13.19 -7.69 5.87
CA PHE A 56 -12.85 -8.16 4.54
C PHE A 56 -11.34 -8.04 4.24
N PRO A 57 -10.78 -8.98 3.46
CA PRO A 57 -9.35 -9.00 3.18
C PRO A 57 -8.80 -7.73 2.50
N ASP A 58 -9.59 -7.00 1.72
CA ASP A 58 -9.19 -5.75 1.06
C ASP A 58 -8.92 -4.61 2.06
N VAL A 59 -9.63 -4.61 3.19
CA VAL A 59 -9.41 -3.71 4.32
C VAL A 59 -8.06 -4.02 4.98
N LYS A 60 -7.82 -5.30 5.30
CA LYS A 60 -6.55 -5.78 5.87
C LYS A 60 -5.38 -5.47 4.93
N TYR A 61 -5.53 -5.73 3.62
CA TYR A 61 -4.57 -5.36 2.58
C TYR A 61 -4.23 -3.87 2.61
N SER A 62 -5.25 -3.01 2.61
CA SER A 62 -5.07 -1.55 2.55
C SER A 62 -4.31 -1.01 3.76
N LEU A 63 -4.66 -1.51 4.96
CA LEU A 63 -4.00 -1.18 6.23
C LEU A 63 -2.52 -1.58 6.20
N PHE A 64 -2.20 -2.82 5.86
CA PHE A 64 -0.81 -3.29 5.80
C PHE A 64 0.01 -2.56 4.72
N LYS A 65 -0.58 -2.31 3.54
CA LYS A 65 0.09 -1.56 2.47
C LYS A 65 0.41 -0.12 2.90
N ASN A 66 -0.52 0.57 3.59
CA ASN A 66 -0.26 1.92 4.10
C ASN A 66 0.72 1.93 5.28
N LEU A 67 0.74 0.88 6.12
CA LEU A 67 1.73 0.74 7.19
C LEU A 67 3.13 0.61 6.60
N GLY A 68 3.25 -0.25 5.59
CA GLY A 68 4.45 -0.38 4.78
C GLY A 68 4.94 0.93 4.20
N TRP A 69 4.03 1.69 3.58
CA TRP A 69 4.36 3.00 3.03
C TRP A 69 4.84 3.99 4.10
N ALA A 70 4.12 4.10 5.23
CA ALA A 70 4.52 4.99 6.32
C ALA A 70 5.90 4.62 6.89
N ARG A 71 6.17 3.33 7.10
CA ARG A 71 7.48 2.83 7.57
C ARG A 71 8.60 3.08 6.56
N PHE A 72 8.32 2.89 5.27
CA PHE A 72 9.27 3.19 4.20
C PHE A 72 9.66 4.68 4.22
N GLN A 73 8.70 5.58 4.42
CA GLN A 73 8.99 7.02 4.51
C GLN A 73 9.74 7.41 5.80
N GLN A 74 9.62 6.63 6.87
CA GLN A 74 10.43 6.78 8.09
C GLN A 74 11.86 6.22 7.96
N GLY A 75 12.22 5.60 6.82
CA GLY A 75 13.50 4.90 6.68
C GLY A 75 13.58 3.60 7.47
N ARG A 76 12.44 3.06 7.93
CA ARG A 76 12.35 1.82 8.71
C ARG A 76 12.10 0.64 7.77
N ASP A 77 13.09 0.33 6.94
CA ASP A 77 12.97 -0.56 5.77
C ASP A 77 12.53 -1.97 6.13
N THR A 78 13.09 -2.56 7.18
CA THR A 78 12.74 -3.92 7.64
C THR A 78 11.27 -4.02 8.04
N GLU A 79 10.73 -3.01 8.74
CA GLU A 79 9.32 -2.99 9.12
C GLU A 79 8.41 -2.69 7.93
N ALA A 80 8.87 -1.84 7.01
CA ALA A 80 8.16 -1.58 5.77
C ALA A 80 8.01 -2.86 4.94
N GLU A 81 9.11 -3.60 4.79
CA GLU A 81 9.15 -4.88 4.10
C GLU A 81 8.18 -5.89 4.72
N GLN A 82 8.20 -6.04 6.05
CA GLN A 82 7.31 -6.97 6.76
C GLN A 82 5.84 -6.63 6.50
N ALA A 83 5.45 -5.36 6.65
CA ALA A 83 4.07 -4.93 6.41
C ALA A 83 3.65 -5.11 4.94
N LEU A 84 4.54 -4.84 3.99
CA LEU A 84 4.24 -5.01 2.56
C LEU A 84 4.18 -6.47 2.16
N LYS A 85 5.02 -7.34 2.72
CA LYS A 85 4.94 -8.80 2.53
C LYS A 85 3.60 -9.34 3.04
N ALA A 86 3.09 -8.83 4.17
CA ALA A 86 1.76 -9.18 4.65
C ALA A 86 0.67 -8.76 3.64
N ALA A 87 0.74 -7.54 3.10
CA ALA A 87 -0.20 -7.07 2.08
C ALA A 87 -0.14 -7.92 0.79
N THR A 88 1.05 -8.19 0.25
CA THR A 88 1.19 -9.02 -0.96
C THR A 88 0.77 -10.47 -0.72
N GLY A 89 0.95 -11.01 0.49
CA GLY A 89 0.47 -12.34 0.86
C GLY A 89 -1.06 -12.44 0.93
N ILE A 90 -1.75 -11.37 1.33
CA ILE A 90 -3.22 -11.32 1.24
C ILE A 90 -3.64 -11.32 -0.24
N ALA A 91 -2.97 -10.52 -1.07
CA ALA A 91 -3.28 -10.40 -2.49
C ALA A 91 -2.87 -11.61 -3.34
N SER A 92 -2.05 -12.54 -2.81
CA SER A 92 -1.65 -13.73 -3.56
C SER A 92 -2.72 -14.82 -3.63
N ASN A 93 -3.78 -14.73 -2.82
CA ASN A 93 -4.94 -15.62 -2.94
C ASN A 93 -5.87 -15.09 -4.05
N PRO A 94 -6.10 -15.84 -5.16
CA PRO A 94 -6.93 -15.38 -6.28
C PRO A 94 -8.38 -15.05 -5.89
N ASP A 95 -8.96 -15.79 -4.93
CA ASP A 95 -10.32 -15.55 -4.45
C ASP A 95 -10.46 -14.25 -3.69
N VAL A 96 -9.36 -13.79 -3.08
CA VAL A 96 -9.27 -12.50 -2.40
C VAL A 96 -8.90 -11.39 -3.37
N ALA A 97 -7.93 -11.66 -4.25
CA ALA A 97 -7.35 -10.70 -5.16
C ALA A 97 -8.42 -9.95 -5.96
N LYS A 98 -9.44 -10.66 -6.45
CA LYS A 98 -10.54 -10.06 -7.24
C LYS A 98 -11.28 -8.89 -6.56
N TYR A 99 -11.19 -8.75 -5.24
CA TYR A 99 -11.78 -7.65 -4.48
C TYR A 99 -10.80 -6.49 -4.19
N ILE A 100 -9.49 -6.70 -4.40
CA ILE A 100 -8.46 -5.69 -4.19
C ILE A 100 -8.27 -4.92 -5.49
N LYS A 101 -8.67 -3.64 -5.50
CA LYS A 101 -8.63 -2.80 -6.71
C LYS A 101 -7.25 -2.26 -7.09
N ASN A 102 -6.29 -2.32 -6.17
CA ASN A 102 -4.97 -1.70 -6.28
C ASN A 102 -3.84 -2.65 -5.87
N GLN A 103 -3.93 -3.91 -6.31
CA GLN A 103 -2.99 -4.98 -5.93
C GLN A 103 -1.53 -4.60 -6.19
N GLY A 104 -1.27 -3.89 -7.30
CA GLY A 104 0.06 -3.45 -7.70
C GLY A 104 0.74 -2.55 -6.66
N SER A 105 -0.04 -1.76 -5.91
CA SER A 105 0.47 -0.77 -4.96
C SER A 105 1.43 -1.35 -3.91
N ALA A 106 1.08 -2.50 -3.32
CA ALA A 106 1.95 -3.16 -2.35
C ALA A 106 3.25 -3.66 -2.99
N HIS A 107 3.17 -4.25 -4.20
CA HIS A 107 4.35 -4.66 -4.95
C HIS A 107 5.25 -3.48 -5.32
N CYS A 108 4.67 -2.35 -5.73
CA CYS A 108 5.42 -1.15 -6.08
C CYS A 108 6.18 -0.56 -4.89
N LEU A 109 5.55 -0.53 -3.71
CA LEU A 109 6.19 -0.08 -2.48
C LEU A 109 7.26 -1.08 -2.02
N LEU A 110 6.98 -2.38 -2.11
CA LEU A 110 7.94 -3.42 -1.71
C LEU A 110 9.18 -3.38 -2.59
N ALA A 111 9.01 -3.15 -3.90
CA ALA A 111 10.12 -2.97 -4.82
C ALA A 111 11.03 -1.79 -4.44
N GLN A 112 10.45 -0.67 -4.01
CA GLN A 112 11.22 0.48 -3.52
C GLN A 112 12.00 0.17 -2.24
N VAL A 113 11.37 -0.53 -1.29
CA VAL A 113 12.01 -0.97 -0.04
C VAL A 113 13.21 -1.87 -0.36
N LEU A 114 12.97 -2.95 -1.12
CA LEU A 114 14.00 -3.91 -1.49
C LEU A 114 15.12 -3.25 -2.30
N GLN A 115 14.79 -2.31 -3.19
CA GLN A 115 15.80 -1.59 -3.95
C GLN A 115 16.67 -0.70 -3.06
N ARG A 116 16.10 -0.03 -2.04
CA ARG A 116 16.87 0.75 -1.07
C ARG A 116 17.79 -0.14 -0.23
N GLN A 117 17.35 -1.35 0.09
CA GLN A 117 18.15 -2.37 0.76
C GLN A 117 19.16 -3.07 -0.18
N LYS A 118 19.17 -2.76 -1.49
CA LYS A 118 19.97 -3.45 -2.52
C LYS A 118 19.67 -4.95 -2.64
N ASN A 119 18.45 -5.36 -2.30
CA ASN A 119 17.99 -6.74 -2.44
C ASN A 119 17.58 -7.02 -3.91
N PRO A 120 18.12 -8.06 -4.58
CA PRO A 120 17.79 -8.40 -5.96
C PRO A 120 16.32 -8.76 -6.20
N GLU A 121 15.58 -9.20 -5.17
CA GLU A 121 14.13 -9.46 -5.24
C GLU A 121 13.33 -8.21 -5.66
N ALA A 122 13.90 -7.01 -5.54
CA ALA A 122 13.30 -5.77 -6.00
C ALA A 122 12.85 -5.85 -7.47
N ILE A 123 13.60 -6.56 -8.33
CA ILE A 123 13.28 -6.69 -9.75
C ILE A 123 11.95 -7.43 -9.95
N GLN A 124 11.74 -8.54 -9.24
CA GLN A 124 10.49 -9.29 -9.31
C GLN A 124 9.31 -8.43 -8.83
N GLN A 125 9.50 -7.65 -7.76
CA GLN A 125 8.46 -6.77 -7.25
C GLN A 125 8.17 -5.60 -8.20
N TRP A 126 9.17 -5.08 -8.91
CA TRP A 126 8.96 -4.11 -9.99
C TRP A 126 8.16 -4.70 -11.15
N GLN A 127 8.39 -5.97 -11.52
CA GLN A 127 7.59 -6.66 -12.54
C GLN A 127 6.13 -6.79 -12.11
N GLN A 128 5.88 -7.23 -10.87
CA GLN A 128 4.53 -7.36 -10.32
C GLN A 128 3.81 -5.99 -10.23
N CYS A 129 4.51 -4.96 -9.74
CA CYS A 129 4.03 -3.59 -9.75
C CYS A 129 3.59 -3.16 -11.16
N CYS A 130 4.39 -3.49 -12.17
CA CYS A 130 4.09 -3.09 -13.54
C CYS A 130 2.92 -3.86 -14.17
N GLN A 131 2.75 -5.12 -13.78
CA GLN A 131 1.66 -5.97 -14.26
C GLN A 131 0.31 -5.63 -13.64
N LEU A 132 0.32 -5.30 -12.35
CA LEU A 132 -0.88 -5.14 -11.53
C LEU A 132 -1.21 -3.69 -11.19
N GLY A 133 -0.30 -2.75 -11.47
CA GLY A 133 -0.46 -1.34 -11.17
C GLY A 133 -1.40 -0.64 -12.15
N SER A 134 -2.14 0.36 -11.66
CA SER A 134 -3.08 1.16 -12.44
C SER A 134 -2.74 2.65 -12.37
N THR A 135 -2.86 3.34 -13.51
CA THR A 135 -2.74 4.81 -13.58
C THR A 135 -3.99 5.53 -13.06
N LEU A 136 -5.09 4.80 -12.77
CA LEU A 136 -6.33 5.37 -12.25
C LEU A 136 -6.22 5.74 -10.76
N ASN A 137 -5.28 5.16 -10.03
CA ASN A 137 -5.00 5.52 -8.65
C ASN A 137 -3.82 6.51 -8.61
N PRO A 138 -4.01 7.75 -8.13
CA PRO A 138 -2.96 8.78 -8.16
C PRO A 138 -1.68 8.42 -7.38
N ASP A 139 -1.78 7.60 -6.33
CA ASP A 139 -0.59 7.14 -5.60
C ASP A 139 0.18 6.11 -6.44
N GLU A 140 -0.57 5.22 -7.08
CA GLU A 140 -0.05 4.11 -7.86
C GLU A 140 0.55 4.56 -9.18
N ASP A 141 -0.01 5.59 -9.83
CA ASP A 141 0.53 6.15 -11.08
C ASP A 141 2.00 6.56 -10.93
N THR A 142 2.33 7.26 -9.83
CA THR A 142 3.71 7.64 -9.53
C THR A 142 4.61 6.41 -9.33
N TRP A 143 4.12 5.38 -8.65
CA TRP A 143 4.91 4.17 -8.40
C TRP A 143 5.07 3.28 -9.64
N LEU A 144 4.03 3.22 -10.48
CA LEU A 144 4.05 2.52 -11.76
C LEU A 144 5.07 3.15 -12.71
N HIS A 145 5.15 4.48 -12.74
CA HIS A 145 6.20 5.19 -13.46
C HIS A 145 7.60 4.76 -12.99
N LEU A 146 7.82 4.64 -11.68
CA LEU A 146 9.09 4.16 -11.13
C LEU A 146 9.40 2.71 -11.54
N ALA A 147 8.38 1.85 -11.62
CA ALA A 147 8.55 0.46 -12.06
C ALA A 147 9.06 0.40 -13.50
N HIS A 148 8.40 1.11 -14.42
CA HIS A 148 8.85 1.18 -15.83
C HIS A 148 10.29 1.70 -15.93
N LYS A 149 10.63 2.75 -15.18
CA LYS A 149 11.97 3.33 -15.17
C LYS A 149 13.03 2.34 -14.66
N ASN A 150 12.75 1.64 -13.56
CA ASN A 150 13.71 0.70 -12.96
C ASN A 150 13.88 -0.57 -13.79
N LEU A 151 12.80 -1.12 -14.35
CA LEU A 151 12.89 -2.27 -15.25
C LEU A 151 13.72 -1.93 -16.49
N LYS A 152 13.48 -0.77 -17.12
CA LYS A 152 14.24 -0.33 -18.30
C LYS A 152 15.74 -0.19 -18.00
N LYS A 153 16.11 0.35 -16.83
CA LYS A 153 17.52 0.44 -16.39
C LYS A 153 18.17 -0.93 -16.24
N GLY A 154 17.41 -1.95 -15.82
CA GLY A 154 17.86 -3.33 -15.71
C GLY A 154 17.78 -4.13 -17.01
N GLY A 155 17.53 -3.49 -18.17
CA GLY A 155 17.38 -4.19 -19.45
C GLY A 155 16.09 -5.00 -19.58
N GLN A 156 15.12 -4.78 -18.69
CA GLN A 156 13.83 -5.47 -18.68
C GLN A 156 12.70 -4.54 -19.16
N SER A 157 11.65 -5.14 -19.70
CA SER A 157 10.43 -4.43 -20.07
C SER A 157 9.25 -4.93 -19.24
N CYS A 158 8.25 -4.07 -19.11
CA CYS A 158 7.00 -4.45 -18.49
C CYS A 158 6.27 -5.46 -19.37
N LYS A 159 6.22 -6.72 -18.95
CA LYS A 159 5.39 -7.73 -19.62
C LYS A 159 3.96 -7.57 -19.12
N LYS A 160 3.15 -6.75 -19.81
CA LYS A 160 1.70 -6.76 -19.57
C LYS A 160 1.18 -8.14 -19.97
N ASN A 161 0.49 -8.83 -19.06
CA ASN A 161 -0.33 -9.96 -19.47
C ASN A 161 -1.49 -9.37 -20.29
N LEU A 162 -1.37 -9.45 -21.62
CA LEU A 162 -2.49 -9.27 -22.54
C LEU A 162 -3.36 -10.52 -22.40
N GLY A 163 -4.14 -10.59 -21.32
CA GLY A 163 -5.22 -11.54 -21.21
C GLY A 163 -6.33 -11.11 -22.17
N PHE A 164 -6.49 -11.85 -23.26
CA PHE A 164 -7.69 -11.86 -24.09
C PHE A 164 -8.79 -12.65 -23.38
#